data_AF-A0A7V3RFV4-F1
#
_entry.id   AF-A0A7V3RFV4-F1
#
_cell.length_a   1.000
_cell.length_b   1.000
_cell.length_c   1.000
_cell.angle_alpha   90.00
_cell.angle_beta   90.00
_cell.angle_gamma   90.00
#
_symmetry.space_group_name_H-M   'P 1'
#
loop_
_entity.id
_entity.type
_entity.pdbx_description
1 polymer ?
#
loop_
_entity_poly.entity_id
_entity_poly.type
_entity_poly.pdbx_seq_one_letter_code
_entity_poly.pdbx_strand_id
1 'polypeptide(L)'
;MDSVGVVEIEGPPPTLTGRRFLLNPEWNIRGIEFDPRDGSYWITIAQISGSYVNQIVKVKGFYTPLTLIEESEKKDVSQWKLLKVVPNPARNNLSFHINPNNLIDYHLKIYDIAGRLVAIVPVNKGERVINWNPRKALLSNGVYFVTLRRETDTITEKFIFAH
;
A
#
# COMPACT_ATOMS: atom_id res chain seq x y z
N MET A 1 -2.63 5.97 41.48
CA MET A 1 -1.27 6.51 41.23
C MET A 1 -1.06 6.36 39.74
N ASP A 2 -1.31 7.46 39.04
CA ASP A 2 -1.98 7.41 37.75
C ASP A 2 -0.98 7.57 36.61
N SER A 3 -0.84 6.51 35.84
CA SER A 3 -0.07 6.38 34.60
C SER A 3 1.47 6.43 34.72
N VAL A 4 2.11 5.37 34.23
CA VAL A 4 3.54 5.34 33.87
C VAL A 4 3.60 5.57 32.36
N GLY A 5 4.56 6.34 31.86
CA GLY A 5 4.62 6.67 30.44
C GLY A 5 5.95 7.28 30.01
N VAL A 6 6.14 7.38 28.69
CA VAL A 6 7.28 8.07 28.07
C VAL A 6 6.79 9.40 27.52
N VAL A 7 7.55 10.46 27.77
CA VAL A 7 7.30 11.82 27.31
C VAL A 7 8.46 12.31 26.46
N GLU A 8 8.17 13.10 25.44
CA GLU A 8 9.18 13.75 24.61
C GLU A 8 9.54 15.13 25.20
N ILE A 9 10.83 15.40 25.25
CA ILE A 9 11.41 16.69 25.66
C ILE A 9 12.30 17.24 24.54
N GLU A 10 12.33 18.56 24.39
CA GLU A 10 13.12 19.22 23.36
C GLU A 10 13.81 20.48 23.92
N GLY A 11 14.97 20.81 23.33
CA GLY A 11 15.70 22.05 23.53
C GLY A 11 16.57 22.11 24.79
N PRO A 12 17.53 23.06 24.84
CA PRO A 12 18.17 23.51 26.06
C PRO A 12 17.58 24.88 26.51
N PRO A 13 16.93 24.99 27.69
CA PRO A 13 16.64 23.93 28.65
C PRO A 13 15.54 22.97 28.16
N PRO A 14 15.47 21.73 28.71
CA PRO A 14 14.48 20.75 28.28
C PRO A 14 13.04 21.22 28.55
N THR A 15 12.22 21.21 27.51
CA THR A 15 10.79 21.54 27.59
C THR A 15 9.94 20.38 27.06
N LEU A 16 8.79 20.12 27.68
CA LEU A 16 7.87 19.07 27.23
C LEU A 16 7.23 19.46 25.90
N THR A 17 7.27 18.57 24.92
CA THR A 17 6.61 18.82 23.61
C THR A 17 5.10 18.53 23.62
N GLY A 18 4.61 17.90 24.70
CA GLY A 18 3.24 17.42 24.83
C GLY A 18 3.01 16.03 24.24
N ARG A 19 3.98 15.47 23.50
CA ARG A 19 3.89 14.09 23.01
C ARG A 19 4.21 13.11 24.14
N ARG A 20 3.32 12.12 24.32
CA ARG A 20 3.49 11.06 25.30
C ARG A 20 2.80 9.77 24.86
N PHE A 21 3.32 8.64 25.30
CA PHE A 21 2.60 7.37 25.27
C PHE A 21 2.60 6.71 26.64
N LEU A 22 1.50 6.03 26.94
CA LEU A 22 1.30 5.35 28.21
C LEU A 22 1.89 3.95 28.15
N LEU A 23 2.44 3.52 29.28
CA LEU A 23 2.93 2.18 29.52
C LEU A 23 1.95 1.46 30.44
N ASN A 24 1.83 0.14 30.27
CA ASN A 24 1.01 -0.65 31.17
C ASN A 24 1.68 -0.65 32.57
N PRO A 25 0.97 -0.21 33.63
CA PRO A 25 1.53 -0.16 34.98
C PRO A 25 1.90 -1.54 35.54
N GLU A 26 1.40 -2.63 34.97
CA GLU A 26 1.74 -4.00 35.36
C GLU A 26 3.11 -4.47 34.84
N TRP A 27 3.76 -3.68 33.97
CA TRP A 27 5.04 -4.04 33.38
C TRP A 27 6.20 -3.68 34.31
N ASN A 28 6.99 -4.70 34.68
CA ASN A 28 8.30 -4.50 35.30
C ASN A 28 9.34 -4.26 34.19
N ILE A 29 9.53 -2.99 33.84
CA ILE A 29 10.40 -2.54 32.76
C ILE A 29 11.86 -2.48 33.24
N ARG A 30 12.77 -2.98 32.42
CA ARG A 30 14.23 -2.95 32.68
C ARG A 30 14.99 -2.00 31.77
N GLY A 31 14.46 -1.70 30.60
CA GLY A 31 15.10 -0.82 29.65
C GLY A 31 14.11 -0.30 28.62
N ILE A 32 14.36 0.91 28.14
CA ILE A 32 13.71 1.51 26.98
C ILE A 32 14.82 2.02 26.08
N GLU A 33 14.83 1.58 24.83
CA GLU A 33 15.84 1.95 23.83
C GLU A 33 15.14 2.56 22.62
N PHE A 34 15.70 3.65 22.10
CA PHE A 34 15.20 4.30 20.88
C PHE A 34 15.92 3.73 19.66
N ASP A 35 15.16 3.34 18.64
CA ASP A 35 15.68 2.92 17.33
C ASP A 35 15.59 4.09 16.34
N PRO A 36 16.71 4.75 16.00
CA PRO A 36 16.70 5.89 15.10
C PRO A 36 16.38 5.52 13.64
N ARG A 37 16.44 4.24 13.27
CA ARG A 37 16.22 3.81 11.87
C ARG A 37 14.75 3.91 11.48
N ASP A 38 13.85 3.64 12.42
CA ASP A 38 12.41 3.64 12.19
C ASP A 38 11.64 4.46 13.23
N GLY A 39 12.33 5.15 14.14
CA GLY A 39 11.72 6.02 15.14
C GLY A 39 10.84 5.27 16.14
N SER A 40 11.10 3.98 16.38
CA SER A 40 10.39 3.14 17.36
C SER A 40 11.15 3.05 18.69
N TYR A 41 10.48 2.53 19.72
CA TYR A 41 11.06 2.23 21.01
C TYR A 41 11.00 0.74 21.30
N TRP A 42 12.09 0.16 21.78
CA TRP A 42 12.16 -1.20 22.27
C TRP A 42 12.12 -1.19 23.78
N ILE A 43 11.21 -1.95 24.38
CA ILE A 43 10.99 -1.96 25.83
C ILE A 43 11.21 -3.38 26.33
N THR A 44 12.18 -3.55 27.22
CA THR A 44 12.48 -4.82 27.87
C THR A 44 11.64 -4.97 29.14
N ILE A 45 10.86 -6.04 29.21
CA ILE A 45 9.93 -6.36 30.30
C ILE A 45 10.37 -7.66 30.96
N ALA A 46 10.79 -7.60 32.21
CA ALA A 46 11.17 -8.79 32.97
C ALA A 46 9.94 -9.56 33.48
N GLN A 47 8.92 -8.83 33.95
CA GLN A 47 7.71 -9.39 34.54
C GLN A 47 6.46 -8.62 34.11
N ILE A 48 5.33 -9.33 34.03
CA ILE A 48 3.98 -8.76 33.87
C ILE A 48 3.11 -9.29 35.01
N SER A 49 2.50 -8.40 35.78
CA SER A 49 1.61 -8.74 36.91
C SER A 49 2.23 -9.76 37.88
N GLY A 50 3.54 -9.63 38.14
CA GLY A 50 4.30 -10.51 39.02
C GLY A 50 4.84 -11.80 38.38
N SER A 51 4.44 -12.14 37.16
CA SER A 51 4.94 -13.33 36.44
C SER A 51 6.15 -12.99 35.57
N TYR A 52 7.21 -13.80 35.61
CA TYR A 52 8.39 -13.64 34.75
C TYR A 52 8.07 -14.01 33.30
N VAL A 53 8.26 -13.05 32.38
CA VAL A 53 7.97 -13.24 30.95
C VAL A 53 9.19 -12.99 30.06
N ASN A 54 10.16 -12.17 30.50
CA ASN A 54 11.37 -11.80 29.76
C ASN A 54 11.09 -11.44 28.28
N GLN A 55 10.20 -10.48 28.06
CA GLN A 55 9.77 -10.07 26.74
C GLN A 55 10.40 -8.76 26.32
N ILE A 56 10.51 -8.56 25.00
CA ILE A 56 10.82 -7.26 24.41
C ILE A 56 9.64 -6.87 23.53
N VAL A 57 9.07 -5.70 23.77
CA VAL A 57 8.00 -5.15 22.94
C VAL A 57 8.52 -3.97 22.14
N LYS A 58 8.05 -3.86 20.90
CA LYS A 58 8.35 -2.74 20.02
C LYS A 58 7.14 -1.81 19.98
N VAL A 59 7.36 -0.55 20.35
CA VAL A 59 6.33 0.49 20.44
C VAL A 59 6.59 1.55 19.38
N LYS A 60 5.54 1.97 18.68
CA LYS A 60 5.62 3.08 17.74
C LYS A 60 5.98 4.37 18.49
N GLY A 61 7.04 5.04 18.07
CA GLY A 61 7.51 6.29 18.68
C GLY A 61 6.94 7.55 18.03
N PHE A 62 7.47 8.70 18.45
CA PHE A 62 6.98 10.02 18.02
C PHE A 62 7.42 10.40 16.60
N TYR A 63 8.54 9.83 16.16
CA TYR A 63 9.17 10.10 14.86
C TYR A 63 9.09 8.91 13.91
N THR A 64 8.24 7.91 14.21
CA THR A 64 8.05 6.79 13.29
C THR A 64 7.49 7.36 11.99
N PRO A 65 8.16 7.19 10.84
CA PRO A 65 7.61 7.64 9.57
C PRO A 65 6.22 7.02 9.42
N LEU A 66 5.27 7.79 8.89
CA LEU A 66 3.99 7.24 8.48
C LEU A 66 4.31 6.09 7.53
N THR A 67 4.10 4.86 7.99
CA THR A 67 4.42 3.66 7.23
C THR A 67 3.79 3.79 5.86
N LEU A 68 4.58 3.44 4.83
CA LEU A 68 4.07 3.13 3.50
C LEU A 68 2.83 2.26 3.70
N ILE A 69 1.71 2.62 3.08
CA ILE A 69 0.49 1.82 3.09
C ILE A 69 0.90 0.42 2.58
N GLU A 70 1.06 -0.56 3.46
CA GLU A 70 1.04 -1.95 3.04
C GLU A 70 -0.39 -2.19 2.55
N GLU A 71 -0.50 -2.49 1.27
CA GLU A 71 -1.75 -2.88 0.63
C GLU A 71 -2.25 -4.16 1.32
N SER A 72 -3.09 -3.99 2.34
CA SER A 72 -3.79 -5.09 2.98
C SER A 72 -4.89 -5.59 2.04
N GLU A 73 -4.48 -6.29 0.98
CA GLU A 73 -5.39 -7.10 0.21
C GLU A 73 -5.09 -8.58 0.44
N LYS A 74 -5.63 -9.12 1.54
CA LYS A 74 -6.28 -10.43 1.42
C LYS A 74 -7.62 -10.21 0.69
N LYS A 75 -7.57 -9.85 -0.60
CA LYS A 75 -8.74 -10.02 -1.45
C LYS A 75 -8.89 -11.50 -1.71
N ASP A 76 -10.04 -12.01 -1.30
CA ASP A 76 -10.56 -13.32 -1.61
C ASP A 76 -10.40 -13.58 -3.13
N VAL A 77 -9.49 -14.49 -3.48
CA VAL A 77 -9.11 -14.84 -4.87
C VAL A 77 -10.25 -15.60 -5.59
N SER A 78 -11.40 -15.74 -4.96
CA SER A 78 -12.55 -16.52 -5.43
C SER A 78 -13.49 -15.78 -6.39
N GLN A 79 -13.34 -14.47 -6.60
CA GLN A 79 -14.04 -13.76 -7.68
C GLN A 79 -13.11 -13.54 -8.86
N TRP A 80 -13.42 -14.15 -10.01
CA TRP A 80 -12.74 -13.94 -11.29
C TRP A 80 -12.86 -12.47 -11.76
N LYS A 81 -12.07 -11.58 -11.15
CA LYS A 81 -11.81 -10.21 -11.58
C LYS A 81 -10.89 -10.25 -12.80
N LEU A 82 -11.43 -10.72 -13.92
CA LEU A 82 -10.63 -10.80 -15.14
C LEU A 82 -10.54 -9.40 -15.78
N LEU A 83 -9.51 -8.67 -15.40
CA LEU A 83 -8.76 -7.78 -16.28
C LEU A 83 -7.32 -8.29 -16.16
N LYS A 84 -6.69 -8.66 -17.27
CA LYS A 84 -5.29 -9.11 -17.27
C LYS A 84 -4.59 -8.57 -18.50
N VAL A 85 -3.37 -8.07 -18.31
CA VAL A 85 -2.54 -7.52 -19.39
C VAL A 85 -1.42 -8.51 -19.70
N VAL A 86 -1.31 -8.94 -20.96
CA VAL A 86 -0.31 -9.93 -21.41
C VAL A 86 0.31 -9.50 -22.75
N PRO A 87 1.63 -9.57 -22.94
CA PRO A 87 2.65 -9.83 -21.94
C PRO A 87 2.86 -8.61 -21.04
N ASN A 88 3.46 -8.84 -19.87
CA ASN A 88 3.90 -7.79 -18.97
C ASN A 88 5.30 -8.16 -18.44
N PRO A 89 6.38 -7.44 -18.77
CA PRO A 89 6.41 -6.22 -19.60
C PRO A 89 6.00 -6.42 -21.07
N ALA A 90 5.34 -5.43 -21.65
CA ALA A 90 5.00 -5.37 -23.07
C ALA A 90 6.09 -4.63 -23.86
N ARG A 91 6.51 -5.20 -25.01
CA ARG A 91 7.52 -4.57 -25.89
C ARG A 91 6.96 -3.93 -27.16
N ASN A 92 6.05 -4.65 -27.80
CA ASN A 92 5.50 -4.26 -29.11
C ASN A 92 3.98 -4.17 -29.03
N ASN A 93 3.35 -5.29 -28.75
CA ASN A 93 1.90 -5.43 -28.62
C ASN A 93 1.58 -6.05 -27.26
N LEU A 94 0.35 -5.84 -26.81
CA LEU A 94 -0.21 -6.51 -25.65
C LEU A 94 -1.68 -6.85 -25.91
N SER A 95 -2.22 -7.77 -25.14
CA SER A 95 -3.62 -8.14 -25.10
C SER A 95 -4.20 -7.85 -23.73
N PHE A 96 -5.40 -7.29 -23.72
CA PHE A 96 -6.22 -7.16 -22.53
C PHE A 96 -7.21 -8.31 -22.51
N HIS A 97 -7.12 -9.16 -21.50
CA HIS A 97 -8.07 -10.23 -21.25
C HIS A 97 -9.09 -9.74 -20.22
N ILE A 98 -10.35 -9.65 -20.63
CA ILE A 98 -11.42 -9.08 -19.81
C ILE A 98 -12.57 -10.05 -19.64
N ASN A 99 -13.30 -9.90 -18.55
CA ASN A 99 -14.65 -10.44 -18.42
C ASN A 99 -15.66 -9.35 -18.85
N PRO A 100 -16.37 -9.52 -19.99
CA PRO A 100 -17.28 -8.52 -20.53
C PRO A 100 -18.62 -8.41 -19.78
N ASN A 101 -18.83 -9.18 -18.71
CA ASN A 101 -20.06 -9.13 -17.94
C ASN A 101 -20.16 -7.80 -17.14
N ASN A 102 -21.33 -7.18 -17.19
CA ASN A 102 -21.69 -5.97 -16.42
C ASN A 102 -20.76 -4.77 -16.69
N LEU A 103 -20.24 -4.64 -17.92
CA LEU A 103 -19.52 -3.44 -18.35
C LEU A 103 -20.51 -2.28 -18.56
N ILE A 104 -20.23 -1.13 -17.95
CA ILE A 104 -20.95 0.13 -18.21
C ILE A 104 -20.19 1.05 -19.15
N ASP A 105 -18.86 0.91 -19.20
CA ASP A 105 -17.99 1.65 -20.11
C ASP A 105 -17.28 0.64 -21.00
N TYR A 106 -17.56 0.71 -22.30
CA TYR A 106 -16.95 -0.13 -23.33
C TYR A 106 -15.60 0.44 -23.79
N HIS A 107 -14.84 0.99 -22.85
CA HIS A 107 -13.50 1.53 -23.08
C HIS A 107 -12.58 1.14 -21.94
N LEU A 108 -11.38 0.66 -22.30
CA LEU A 108 -10.26 0.60 -21.38
C LEU A 108 -9.58 1.96 -21.38
N LYS A 109 -9.40 2.53 -20.18
CA LYS A 109 -8.69 3.80 -19.99
C LYS A 109 -7.30 3.51 -19.46
N ILE A 110 -6.30 4.13 -20.07
CA ILE A 110 -4.90 3.90 -19.75
C ILE A 110 -4.32 5.18 -19.17
N TYR A 111 -3.71 5.07 -18.00
CA TYR A 111 -3.12 6.17 -17.26
C TYR A 111 -1.63 5.95 -17.07
N ASP A 112 -0.86 7.04 -17.05
CA ASP A 112 0.54 7.00 -16.64
C ASP A 112 0.71 6.99 -15.12
N ILE A 113 1.96 6.94 -14.64
CA ILE A 113 2.29 6.96 -13.21
C ILE A 113 1.88 8.26 -12.49
N ALA A 114 1.66 9.34 -13.23
CA ALA A 114 1.16 10.60 -12.70
C ALA A 114 -0.39 10.67 -12.68
N GLY A 115 -1.08 9.60 -13.09
CA GLY A 115 -2.53 9.52 -13.16
C GLY A 115 -3.14 10.23 -14.37
N ARG A 116 -2.34 10.63 -15.37
CA ARG A 116 -2.84 11.30 -16.57
C ARG A 116 -3.39 10.26 -17.55
N LEU A 117 -4.57 10.51 -18.11
CA LEU A 117 -5.17 9.66 -19.14
C LEU A 117 -4.38 9.81 -20.44
N VAL A 118 -3.72 8.74 -20.89
CA VAL A 118 -2.83 8.73 -22.06
C VAL A 118 -3.41 7.99 -23.26
N ALA A 119 -4.34 7.05 -23.04
CA ALA A 119 -5.02 6.35 -24.14
C ALA A 119 -6.39 5.82 -23.73
N ILE A 120 -7.26 5.67 -24.74
CA ILE A 120 -8.57 5.03 -24.64
C ILE A 120 -8.62 3.92 -25.68
N VAL A 121 -8.89 2.69 -25.24
CA VAL A 121 -8.99 1.52 -26.13
C VAL A 121 -10.45 1.05 -26.16
N PRO A 122 -11.13 1.10 -27.31
CA PRO A 122 -12.52 0.65 -27.41
C PRO A 122 -12.61 -0.86 -27.21
N VAL A 123 -13.72 -1.30 -26.61
CA VAL A 123 -14.04 -2.70 -26.33
C VAL A 123 -15.37 -3.02 -27.00
N ASN A 124 -15.42 -4.04 -27.86
CA ASN A 124 -16.69 -4.45 -28.45
C ASN A 124 -17.53 -5.25 -27.44
N LYS A 125 -18.86 -5.19 -27.58
CA LYS A 125 -19.76 -5.94 -26.70
C LYS A 125 -19.50 -7.45 -26.83
N GLY A 126 -19.20 -8.10 -25.71
CA GLY A 126 -18.89 -9.53 -25.65
C GLY A 126 -17.43 -9.90 -25.98
N GLU A 127 -16.59 -8.92 -26.34
CA GLU A 127 -15.17 -9.15 -26.59
C GLU A 127 -14.45 -9.50 -25.28
N ARG A 128 -13.65 -10.57 -25.32
CA ARG A 128 -12.90 -11.07 -24.15
C ARG A 128 -11.40 -10.78 -24.24
N VAL A 129 -10.88 -10.57 -25.44
CA VAL A 129 -9.46 -10.35 -25.70
C VAL A 129 -9.31 -9.19 -26.67
N ILE A 130 -8.70 -8.10 -26.21
CA ILE A 130 -8.47 -6.91 -27.00
C ILE A 130 -6.97 -6.81 -27.30
N ASN A 131 -6.60 -6.99 -28.55
CA ASN A 131 -5.22 -6.82 -29.00
C ASN A 131 -4.93 -5.34 -29.24
N TRP A 132 -3.91 -4.82 -28.58
CA TRP A 132 -3.56 -3.42 -28.63
C TRP A 132 -2.07 -3.19 -28.83
N ASN A 133 -1.74 -2.13 -29.55
CA ASN A 133 -0.36 -1.73 -29.82
C ASN A 133 -0.09 -0.36 -29.16
N PRO A 134 0.60 -0.33 -28.00
CA PRO A 134 1.00 0.89 -27.30
C PRO A 134 1.72 1.93 -28.16
N ARG A 135 2.44 1.50 -29.20
CA ARG A 135 3.21 2.39 -30.09
C ARG A 135 2.30 3.22 -30.99
N LYS A 136 1.13 2.70 -31.37
CA LYS A 136 0.13 3.47 -32.11
C LYS A 136 -0.43 4.62 -31.28
N ALA A 137 -0.40 4.49 -29.96
CA ALA A 137 -0.78 5.53 -29.02
C ALA A 137 0.42 6.39 -28.55
N LEU A 138 1.60 6.23 -29.17
CA LEU A 138 2.81 6.99 -28.87
C LEU A 138 3.23 6.94 -27.39
N LEU A 139 2.96 5.81 -26.71
CA LEU A 139 3.38 5.62 -25.33
C LEU A 139 4.91 5.54 -25.23
N SER A 140 5.47 6.20 -24.21
CA SER A 140 6.89 6.12 -23.86
C SER A 140 7.17 4.91 -22.95
N ASN A 141 8.45 4.53 -22.80
CA ASN A 141 8.83 3.49 -21.84
C ASN A 141 8.44 3.90 -20.42
N GLY A 142 7.77 3.02 -19.68
CA GLY A 142 7.28 3.34 -18.34
C GLY A 142 6.24 2.39 -17.78
N VAL A 143 5.70 2.79 -16.63
CA VAL A 143 4.63 2.08 -15.93
C VAL A 143 3.30 2.74 -16.24
N TYR A 144 2.30 1.91 -16.53
CA TYR A 144 0.96 2.33 -16.89
C TYR A 144 -0.08 1.53 -16.11
N PHE A 145 -1.26 2.13 -15.96
CA PHE A 145 -2.42 1.53 -15.33
C PHE A 145 -3.56 1.49 -16.32
N VAL A 146 -4.16 0.32 -16.52
CA VAL A 146 -5.37 0.17 -17.31
C VAL A 146 -6.56 -0.02 -16.38
N THR A 147 -7.64 0.73 -16.61
CA THR A 147 -8.88 0.60 -15.83
C THR A 147 -10.03 0.12 -16.70
N LEU A 148 -10.83 -0.78 -16.14
CA LEU A 148 -12.08 -1.28 -16.71
C LEU A 148 -13.22 -0.98 -15.73
N ARG A 149 -14.25 -0.27 -16.19
CA ARG A 149 -15.37 0.15 -15.34
C ARG A 149 -16.58 -0.77 -15.53
N ARG A 150 -17.07 -1.33 -14.43
CA ARG A 150 -18.27 -2.16 -14.35
C ARG A 150 -19.36 -1.42 -13.56
N GLU A 151 -20.55 -2.01 -13.53
CA GLU A 151 -21.68 -1.47 -12.76
C GLU A 151 -21.34 -1.31 -11.27
N THR A 152 -20.66 -2.32 -10.69
CA THR A 152 -20.42 -2.43 -9.25
C THR A 152 -19.05 -1.93 -8.81
N ASP A 153 -18.06 -1.96 -9.70
CA ASP A 153 -16.67 -1.69 -9.37
C ASP A 153 -15.85 -1.17 -10.56
N THR A 154 -14.63 -0.74 -10.27
CA THR A 154 -13.61 -0.44 -11.27
C THR A 154 -12.41 -1.34 -11.00
N ILE A 155 -11.98 -2.06 -12.02
CA ILE A 155 -10.80 -2.93 -11.93
C ILE A 155 -9.64 -2.21 -12.58
N THR A 156 -8.50 -2.24 -11.90
CA THR A 156 -7.27 -1.59 -12.35
C THR A 156 -6.18 -2.64 -12.42
N GLU A 157 -5.40 -2.63 -13.50
CA GLU A 157 -4.22 -3.47 -13.65
C GLU A 157 -3.01 -2.66 -14.06
N LYS A 158 -1.85 -3.06 -13.55
CA LYS A 158 -0.56 -2.43 -13.86
C LYS A 158 0.15 -3.17 -14.98
N PHE A 159 0.69 -2.44 -15.95
CA PHE A 159 1.62 -2.99 -16.92
C PHE A 159 2.83 -2.10 -17.15
N ILE A 160 3.94 -2.72 -17.54
CA ILE A 160 5.18 -2.06 -17.90
C ILE A 160 5.29 -2.10 -19.42
N PHE A 161 5.51 -0.95 -20.05
CA PHE A 161 5.84 -0.86 -21.47
C PHE A 161 7.32 -0.52 -21.62
N ALA A 162 8.04 -1.34 -22.40
CA ALA A 162 9.47 -1.22 -22.64
C ALA A 162 9.78 -1.56 -24.11
N HIS A 163 9.86 -0.52 -24.95
CA HIS A 163 10.39 -0.58 -26.32
C HIS A 163 11.88 -0.94 -26.32
#